data_AF-A0AA97HAJ8-F1
#
_entry.id   AF-A0AA97HAJ8-F1
#
_cell.length_a   1.000
_cell.length_b   1.000
_cell.length_c   1.000
_cell.angle_alpha   90.00
_cell.angle_beta   90.00
_cell.angle_gamma   90.00
#
_symmetry.space_group_name_H-M   'P 1'
#
loop_
_entity.id
_entity.type
_entity.pdbx_description
1 polymer ?
#
loop_
_entity_poly.entity_id
_entity_poly.type
_entity_poly.pdbx_seq_one_letter_code
_entity_poly.pdbx_strand_id
1 'polypeptide(L)'
;MKLTRKQTALRYNWYVQLAVDAAALLVFALSWHRGVVLFPWVAALLLVSLGNVFACGRSLLGTLKRMLPNEEYQRLAARYFPYGNRWLWTMLQYKQMKGMAGENGRAVLRLWLGVIGVCAGSMLAIYLASYLLTIVL
;
A
#
# COMPACT_ATOMS: atom_id res chain seq x y z
N MET A 1 4.18 -6.30 23.59
CA MET A 1 2.79 -6.46 23.11
C MET A 1 2.81 -6.69 21.59
N LYS A 2 2.31 -7.83 21.07
CA LYS A 2 2.34 -8.11 19.62
C LYS A 2 1.25 -7.29 18.91
N LEU A 3 1.64 -6.13 18.36
CA LEU A 3 0.76 -5.28 17.56
C LEU A 3 0.27 -6.07 16.34
N THR A 4 -1.02 -6.37 16.29
CA THR A 4 -1.61 -7.17 15.20
C THR A 4 -2.28 -6.27 14.18
N ARG A 5 -2.18 -6.66 12.90
CA ARG A 5 -2.70 -5.94 11.72
C ARG A 5 -4.20 -5.56 11.82
N LYS A 6 -4.98 -6.31 12.61
CA LYS A 6 -6.41 -6.08 12.87
C LYS A 6 -6.71 -4.79 13.65
N GLN A 7 -5.74 -4.30 14.42
CA GLN A 7 -5.89 -3.15 15.32
C GLN A 7 -5.50 -1.81 14.67
N THR A 8 -4.98 -1.84 13.43
CA THR A 8 -4.48 -0.64 12.75
C THR A 8 -5.36 -0.29 11.54
N ALA A 9 -5.42 1.01 11.20
CA ALA A 9 -6.16 1.49 10.03
C ALA A 9 -5.65 0.89 8.70
N LEU A 10 -4.45 0.29 8.73
CA LEU A 10 -3.82 -0.44 7.65
C LEU A 10 -4.63 -1.67 7.18
N ARG A 11 -5.53 -2.23 8.00
CA ARG A 11 -6.43 -3.32 7.58
C ARG A 11 -7.31 -2.95 6.39
N TYR A 12 -7.74 -1.68 6.33
CA TYR A 12 -8.63 -1.21 5.28
C TYR A 12 -7.92 -1.24 3.92
N ASN A 13 -6.68 -0.74 3.86
CA ASN A 13 -5.88 -0.77 2.64
C ASN A 13 -5.61 -2.20 2.16
N TRP A 14 -5.47 -3.16 3.09
CA TRP A 14 -5.34 -4.57 2.73
C TRP A 14 -6.60 -5.14 2.09
N TYR A 15 -7.78 -4.87 2.66
CA TYR A 15 -9.05 -5.34 2.09
C TYR A 15 -9.35 -4.70 0.73
N VAL A 16 -9.05 -3.41 0.59
CA VAL A 16 -9.17 -2.71 -0.71
C VAL A 16 -8.26 -3.37 -1.74
N GLN A 17 -7.03 -3.72 -1.39
CA GLN A 17 -6.12 -4.39 -2.33
C GLN A 17 -6.64 -5.77 -2.75
N LEU A 18 -7.14 -6.58 -1.79
CA LEU A 18 -7.74 -7.87 -2.10
C LEU A 18 -8.95 -7.76 -3.02
N ALA A 19 -9.79 -6.73 -2.83
CA ALA A 19 -10.92 -6.47 -3.70
C ALA A 19 -10.47 -6.07 -5.12
N VAL A 20 -9.41 -5.26 -5.24
CA VAL A 20 -8.80 -4.91 -6.52
C VAL A 20 -8.23 -6.15 -7.22
N ASP A 21 -7.54 -7.03 -6.48
CA ASP A 21 -6.98 -8.27 -7.02
C ASP A 21 -8.09 -9.20 -7.54
N ALA A 22 -9.18 -9.37 -6.79
CA ALA A 22 -10.33 -10.15 -7.21
C ALA A 22 -11.00 -9.56 -8.47
N ALA A 23 -11.13 -8.23 -8.53
CA ALA A 23 -11.65 -7.54 -9.71
C ALA A 23 -10.72 -7.69 -10.92
N ALA A 24 -9.40 -7.67 -10.72
CA ALA A 24 -8.42 -7.89 -11.78
C ALA A 24 -8.55 -9.30 -12.39
N LEU A 25 -8.71 -10.33 -11.55
CA LEU A 25 -8.94 -11.70 -12.03
C LEU A 25 -10.20 -11.80 -12.90
N LEU A 26 -11.29 -11.14 -12.49
CA LEU A 26 -12.53 -11.06 -13.29
C LEU A 26 -12.30 -10.34 -14.63
N VAL A 27 -11.60 -9.21 -14.63
CA VAL A 27 -11.29 -8.46 -15.85
C VAL A 27 -10.43 -9.30 -16.80
N PHE A 28 -9.46 -10.04 -16.29
CA PHE A 28 -8.63 -10.93 -17.12
C PHE A 28 -9.41 -12.12 -17.67
N ALA A 29 -10.27 -12.76 -16.87
CA ALA A 29 -11.13 -13.84 -17.33
C ALA A 29 -12.09 -13.38 -18.44
N LEU A 30 -12.68 -12.18 -18.30
CA LEU A 30 -13.54 -11.58 -19.31
C LEU A 30 -12.76 -11.19 -20.57
N SER A 31 -11.55 -10.66 -20.42
CA SER A 31 -10.67 -10.31 -21.54
C SER A 31 -10.29 -11.54 -22.35
N TRP A 32 -9.93 -12.64 -21.66
CA TRP A 32 -9.65 -13.93 -22.28
C TRP A 32 -10.87 -14.48 -23.03
N HIS A 33 -12.04 -14.48 -22.39
CA HIS A 33 -13.28 -14.99 -22.99
C HIS A 33 -13.70 -14.21 -24.26
N ARG A 34 -13.48 -12.90 -24.28
CA ARG A 34 -13.81 -12.04 -25.43
C ARG A 34 -12.70 -11.96 -26.49
N GLY A 35 -11.52 -12.50 -26.20
CA GLY A 35 -10.36 -12.40 -27.09
C GLY A 35 -9.82 -10.96 -27.24
N VAL A 36 -10.12 -10.07 -26.29
CA VAL A 36 -9.69 -8.66 -26.34
C VAL A 36 -9.25 -8.20 -24.96
N VAL A 37 -8.11 -7.51 -24.90
CA VAL A 37 -7.61 -6.92 -23.66
C VAL A 37 -8.45 -5.70 -23.26
N LEU A 38 -9.09 -5.76 -22.09
CA LEU A 38 -9.88 -4.68 -21.52
C LEU A 38 -9.01 -3.58 -20.85
N PHE A 39 -8.13 -2.95 -21.65
CA PHE A 39 -7.16 -1.96 -21.17
C PHE A 39 -7.73 -0.84 -20.26
N PRO A 40 -8.89 -0.22 -20.55
CA PRO A 40 -9.44 0.82 -19.69
C PRO A 40 -9.72 0.34 -18.25
N TRP A 41 -10.15 -0.91 -18.11
CA TRP A 41 -10.45 -1.51 -16.81
C TRP A 41 -9.17 -1.87 -16.05
N VAL A 42 -8.16 -2.39 -16.75
CA VAL A 42 -6.83 -2.63 -16.15
C VAL A 42 -6.22 -1.31 -15.67
N ALA A 43 -6.29 -0.25 -16.46
CA ALA A 43 -5.82 1.09 -16.08
C ALA A 43 -6.58 1.62 -14.86
N ALA A 44 -7.91 1.47 -14.80
CA ALA A 44 -8.72 1.86 -13.65
C ALA A 44 -8.29 1.10 -12.38
N LEU A 45 -8.05 -0.21 -12.46
CA LEU A 45 -7.60 -1.02 -11.32
C LEU A 45 -6.22 -0.57 -10.82
N LEU A 46 -5.30 -0.26 -11.72
CA LEU A 46 -3.98 0.30 -11.37
C LEU A 46 -4.10 1.66 -10.68
N LEU A 47 -5.01 2.54 -11.15
CA LEU A 47 -5.28 3.84 -10.51
C LEU A 47 -5.90 3.68 -9.12
N VAL A 48 -6.84 2.74 -8.94
CA VAL A 48 -7.43 2.44 -7.63
C VAL A 48 -6.38 1.91 -6.67
N SER A 49 -5.51 1.00 -7.13
CA SER A 49 -4.39 0.49 -6.34
C SER A 49 -3.41 1.61 -5.98
N LEU A 50 -3.11 2.52 -6.90
CA LEU A 50 -2.27 3.68 -6.64
C LEU A 50 -2.90 4.59 -5.58
N GLY A 51 -4.21 4.86 -5.68
CA GLY A 51 -4.97 5.59 -4.66
C GLY A 51 -4.91 4.92 -3.29
N ASN A 52 -4.98 3.59 -3.25
CA ASN A 52 -4.84 2.80 -2.02
C ASN A 52 -3.44 2.94 -1.40
N VAL A 53 -2.39 2.98 -2.23
CA VAL A 53 -1.02 3.29 -1.78
C VAL A 53 -0.98 4.66 -1.12
N PHE A 54 -1.53 5.71 -1.72
CA PHE A 54 -1.61 7.04 -1.11
C PHE A 54 -2.42 7.06 0.21
N ALA A 55 -3.55 6.36 0.26
CA ALA A 55 -4.37 6.23 1.47
C ALA A 55 -3.64 5.48 2.60
N CYS A 56 -2.74 4.55 2.26
CA CYS A 56 -1.88 3.86 3.21
C CYS A 56 -0.95 4.83 3.95
N GLY A 57 -0.36 5.81 3.25
CA GLY A 57 0.44 6.88 3.86
C GLY A 57 -0.35 7.69 4.90
N ARG A 58 -1.58 8.09 4.58
CA ARG A 58 -2.46 8.81 5.52
C ARG A 58 -2.89 7.94 6.70
N SER A 59 -3.18 6.67 6.45
CA SER A 59 -3.58 5.69 7.47
C SER A 59 -2.45 5.40 8.48
N LEU A 60 -1.20 5.41 8.01
CA LEU A 60 -0.03 5.27 8.86
C LEU A 60 0.07 6.41 9.87
N LEU A 61 -0.11 7.66 9.44
CA LEU A 61 -0.04 8.84 10.31
C LEU A 61 -1.06 8.76 11.45
N GLY A 62 -2.31 8.42 11.12
CA GLY A 62 -3.36 8.22 12.12
C GLY A 62 -3.05 7.07 13.09
N THR A 63 -2.38 6.02 12.62
CA THR A 63 -1.96 4.89 13.45
C THR A 63 -0.79 5.26 14.36
N LEU A 64 0.20 6.00 13.86
CA LEU A 64 1.34 6.48 14.64
C LEU A 64 0.88 7.42 15.76
N LYS A 65 -0.02 8.37 15.46
CA LYS A 65 -0.58 9.30 16.44
C LYS A 65 -1.29 8.60 17.61
N ARG A 66 -1.89 7.44 17.37
CA ARG A 66 -2.62 6.67 18.39
C ARG A 66 -1.73 5.74 19.22
N MET A 67 -0.60 5.29 18.66
CA MET A 67 0.20 4.20 19.21
C MET A 67 1.53 4.65 19.83
N LEU A 68 1.97 5.88 19.56
CA LEU A 68 3.25 6.42 20.04
C LEU A 68 3.05 7.50 21.10
N PRO A 69 3.97 7.61 22.08
CA PRO A 69 4.03 8.77 22.98
C PRO A 69 4.20 10.06 22.19
N ASN A 70 3.66 11.18 22.70
CA ASN A 70 3.66 12.47 21.99
C ASN A 70 5.06 12.92 21.54
N GLU A 71 6.11 12.72 22.32
CA GLU A 71 7.48 13.09 21.94
C GLU A 71 8.03 12.25 20.78
N GLU A 72 7.84 10.93 20.84
CA GLU A 72 8.32 10.01 19.80
C GLU A 72 7.52 10.22 18.51
N TYR A 73 6.21 10.43 18.64
CA TYR A 73 5.34 10.83 17.55
C TYR A 73 5.79 12.17 16.95
N GLN A 74 6.10 13.18 17.75
CA GLN A 74 6.55 14.49 17.24
C GLN A 74 7.89 14.39 16.51
N ARG A 75 8.85 13.58 16.99
CA ARG A 75 10.14 13.37 16.29
C ARG A 75 9.95 12.64 14.95
N LEU A 76 9.17 11.55 14.94
CA LEU A 76 8.83 10.83 13.72
C LEU A 76 8.04 11.74 12.77
N ALA A 77 7.03 12.45 13.29
CA ALA A 77 6.19 13.34 12.51
C ALA A 77 7.01 14.50 11.93
N ALA A 78 7.90 15.15 12.67
CA ALA A 78 8.74 16.22 12.16
C ALA A 78 9.64 15.78 11.00
N ARG A 79 9.99 14.50 10.91
CA ARG A 79 10.77 13.94 9.79
C ARG A 79 9.89 13.37 8.67
N TYR A 80 8.65 12.98 8.99
CA TYR A 80 7.68 12.37 8.08
C TYR A 80 6.75 13.40 7.41
N PHE A 81 6.40 14.50 8.10
CA PHE A 81 5.40 15.51 7.71
C PHE A 81 5.87 16.75 6.94
N PRO A 82 7.16 17.17 6.86
CA PRO A 82 7.47 18.46 6.24
C PRO A 82 7.08 18.54 4.76
N TYR A 83 6.65 17.42 4.14
CA TYR A 83 6.45 17.33 2.70
C TYR A 83 5.14 16.68 2.20
N GLY A 84 4.07 16.61 3.00
CA GLY A 84 2.75 16.20 2.51
C GLY A 84 2.75 14.90 1.67
N ASN A 85 2.36 14.97 0.39
CA ASN A 85 2.26 13.84 -0.55
C ASN A 85 3.59 13.11 -0.85
N ARG A 86 4.72 13.58 -0.30
CA ARG A 86 6.05 12.94 -0.41
C ARG A 86 6.29 11.81 0.57
N TRP A 87 5.26 11.25 1.19
CA TRP A 87 5.42 10.12 2.10
C TRP A 87 6.13 8.93 1.40
N LEU A 88 6.06 8.77 0.07
CA LEU A 88 6.88 7.77 -0.63
C LEU A 88 8.39 7.92 -0.37
N TRP A 89 8.91 9.14 -0.19
CA TRP A 89 10.30 9.41 0.16
C TRP A 89 10.69 8.87 1.54
N THR A 90 9.72 8.68 2.43
CA THR A 90 9.98 8.05 3.73
C THR A 90 10.30 6.57 3.62
N MET A 91 9.96 5.90 2.50
CA MET A 91 10.50 4.55 2.22
C MET A 91 12.02 4.57 2.12
N LEU A 92 12.59 5.56 1.45
CA LEU A 92 14.05 5.71 1.31
C LEU A 92 14.70 5.97 2.68
N GLN A 93 13.96 6.60 3.59
CA GLN A 93 14.40 6.88 4.96
C GLN A 93 13.98 5.81 5.97
N TYR A 94 13.43 4.67 5.54
CA TYR A 94 12.88 3.64 6.42
C TYR A 94 13.89 3.14 7.45
N LYS A 95 15.15 2.92 7.04
CA LYS A 95 16.24 2.51 7.96
C LYS A 95 16.47 3.54 9.07
N GLN A 96 16.46 4.83 8.74
CA GLN A 96 16.65 5.91 9.71
C GLN A 96 15.45 6.00 10.67
N MET A 97 14.24 5.91 10.14
CA MET A 97 13.00 5.93 10.94
C MET A 97 12.90 4.73 11.88
N LYS A 98 13.28 3.53 11.41
CA LYS A 98 13.34 2.33 12.24
C LYS A 98 14.35 2.46 13.39
N GLY A 99 15.45 3.19 13.20
CA GLY A 99 16.44 3.46 14.24
C GLY A 99 15.98 4.48 15.29
N MET A 100 15.12 5.43 14.91
CA MET A 100 14.57 6.45 15.81
C MET A 100 13.31 6.00 16.54
N ALA A 101 12.64 4.95 16.04
CA ALA A 101 11.42 4.41 16.62
C ALA A 101 11.73 3.37 17.72
N GLY A 102 10.99 3.46 18.83
CA GLY A 102 10.85 2.44 19.86
C GLY A 102 10.16 1.17 19.33
N GLU A 103 9.95 0.18 20.20
CA GLU A 103 9.40 -1.12 19.79
C GLU A 103 8.05 -1.03 19.07
N ASN A 104 7.14 -0.19 19.57
CA ASN A 104 5.81 -0.03 18.99
C ASN A 104 5.87 0.69 17.62
N GLY A 105 6.68 1.75 17.50
CA GLY A 105 6.88 2.44 16.21
C GLY A 105 7.52 1.53 15.16
N ARG A 106 8.51 0.71 15.55
CA ARG A 106 9.12 -0.31 14.65
C ARG A 106 8.12 -1.38 14.21
N ALA A 107 7.17 -1.77 15.06
CA ALA A 107 6.11 -2.70 14.68
C ALA A 107 5.17 -2.08 13.65
N VAL A 108 4.73 -0.85 13.86
CA VAL A 108 3.85 -0.12 12.92
C VAL A 108 4.54 0.10 11.58
N LEU A 109 5.80 0.53 11.57
CA LEU A 109 6.60 0.71 10.35
C LEU A 109 6.77 -0.59 9.56
N ARG A 110 7.00 -1.73 10.22
CA ARG A 110 7.06 -3.05 9.57
C ARG A 110 5.72 -3.43 8.93
N LEU A 111 4.61 -3.23 9.64
CA LEU A 111 3.28 -3.54 9.12
C LEU A 111 2.97 -2.70 7.88
N TRP A 112 3.32 -1.41 7.92
CA TRP A 112 3.14 -0.49 6.81
C TRP A 112 3.97 -0.87 5.58
N LEU A 113 5.26 -1.19 5.75
CA LEU A 113 6.10 -1.66 4.66
C LEU A 113 5.53 -2.93 4.02
N GLY A 114 5.02 -3.86 4.84
CA GLY A 114 4.38 -5.07 4.35
C GLY A 114 3.07 -4.83 3.59
N VAL A 115 2.29 -3.80 3.94
CA VAL A 115 1.08 -3.44 3.18
C VAL A 115 1.45 -2.84 1.83
N ILE A 116 2.42 -1.92 1.78
CA ILE A 116 2.82 -1.32 0.51
C ILE A 116 3.52 -2.33 -0.38
N GLY A 117 4.33 -3.23 0.18
CA GLY A 117 4.93 -4.32 -0.59
C GLY A 117 3.88 -5.17 -1.29
N VAL A 118 2.74 -5.42 -0.64
CA VAL A 118 1.62 -6.14 -1.26
C VAL A 118 0.89 -5.31 -2.31
N CYS A 119 0.63 -4.02 -2.06
CA CYS A 119 0.06 -3.15 -3.09
C CYS A 119 0.95 -3.05 -4.33
N ALA A 120 2.26 -2.86 -4.15
CA ALA A 120 3.22 -2.79 -5.25
C ALA A 120 3.33 -4.13 -5.99
N GLY A 121 3.39 -5.25 -5.26
CA GLY A 121 3.42 -6.59 -5.83
C GLY A 121 2.17 -6.91 -6.64
N SER A 122 0.99 -6.53 -6.13
CA SER A 122 -0.28 -6.65 -6.83
C SER A 122 -0.31 -5.81 -8.11
N MET A 123 0.10 -4.54 -8.06
CA MET A 123 0.17 -3.68 -9.25
C MET A 123 1.09 -4.27 -10.33
N LEU A 124 2.26 -4.78 -9.92
CA LEU A 124 3.19 -5.43 -10.83
C LEU A 124 2.58 -6.70 -11.45
N ALA A 125 1.88 -7.51 -10.65
CA ALA A 125 1.21 -8.71 -11.13
C ALA A 125 0.10 -8.39 -12.14
N ILE A 126 -0.74 -7.38 -11.85
CA ILE A 126 -1.79 -6.89 -12.77
C ILE A 126 -1.15 -6.40 -14.08
N TYR A 127 -0.07 -5.63 -14.00
CA TYR A 127 0.64 -5.13 -15.17
C TYR A 127 1.21 -6.28 -16.02
N LEU A 128 1.95 -7.21 -15.41
CA LEU A 128 2.54 -8.37 -16.10
C LEU A 128 1.47 -9.26 -16.72
N ALA A 129 0.38 -9.55 -15.98
CA ALA A 129 -0.72 -10.35 -16.49
C ALA A 129 -1.38 -9.68 -17.70
N SER A 130 -1.59 -8.36 -17.66
CA SER A 130 -2.14 -7.61 -18.80
C SER A 130 -1.22 -7.64 -20.02
N TYR A 131 0.09 -7.53 -19.81
CA TYR A 131 1.09 -7.58 -20.86
C TYR A 131 1.13 -8.96 -21.52
N LEU A 132 1.13 -10.04 -20.72
CA LEU A 132 1.06 -11.41 -21.22
C LEU A 132 -0.24 -11.65 -22.00
N LEU A 133 -1.38 -11.17 -21.50
CA LEU A 133 -2.66 -11.29 -22.20
C LEU A 133 -2.62 -10.62 -23.58
N THR A 134 -1.90 -9.51 -23.71
CA THR A 134 -1.74 -8.76 -24.97
C THR A 134 -0.87 -9.50 -25.98
N ILE A 135 0.02 -10.38 -25.53
CA ILE A 135 0.84 -11.22 -26.41
C ILE A 135 0.07 -12.45 -26.90
N VAL A 136 -0.82 -12.98 -26.05
CA VAL A 136 -1.49 -14.27 -26.29
C VAL A 136 -2.79 -14.13 -27.09
N LEU A 137 -3.51 -13.01 -26.93
CA LEU A 137 -4.75 -12.70 -27.66
C LEU A 137 -4.45 -11.95 -28.96
#